data_AF-A0A960YEL8-F1
#
_entry.id   AF-A0A960YEL8-F1
#
_cell.length_a   1.000
_cell.length_b   1.000
_cell.length_c   1.000
_cell.angle_alpha   90.00
_cell.angle_beta   90.00
_cell.angle_gamma   90.00
#
_symmetry.space_group_name_H-M   'P 1'
#
loop_
_entity.id
_entity.type
_entity.pdbx_description
1 polymer ?
#
loop_
_entity_poly.entity_id
_entity_poly.type
_entity_poly.pdbx_seq_one_letter_code
_entity_poly.pdbx_strand_id
1 'polypeptide(L)'
;PHNRKANKEAQMDLLTTYLKTEKNRQQYWDEIWEIIGNDEELLTLYYQLSGKLYSKRIQKSLKNININPAYYAVYESTVVGVASKKIDLEERIKEVVPSDKLKYVYIFRK
;
A
#
# COMPACT_ATOMS: atom_id res chain seq x y z
N PRO A 1 -4.75 5.13 31.57
CA PRO A 1 -3.59 4.78 30.70
C PRO A 1 -3.59 3.37 30.10
N HIS A 2 -4.35 2.40 30.64
CA HIS A 2 -4.34 1.00 30.17
C HIS A 2 -5.33 0.66 29.03
N ASN A 3 -6.17 1.60 28.58
CA ASN A 3 -7.27 1.29 27.65
C ASN A 3 -7.01 1.70 26.17
N ARG A 4 -5.86 2.32 25.86
CA ARG A 4 -5.52 2.71 24.47
C ARG A 4 -4.78 1.63 23.68
N LYS A 5 -3.91 0.84 24.33
CA LYS A 5 -3.17 -0.27 23.68
C LYS A 5 -4.08 -1.45 23.30
N ALA A 6 -4.99 -1.86 24.20
CA ALA A 6 -5.97 -2.92 23.92
C ALA A 6 -6.94 -2.55 22.78
N ASN A 7 -7.23 -1.26 22.61
CA ASN A 7 -8.05 -0.77 21.50
C ASN A 7 -7.27 -0.80 20.16
N LYS A 8 -5.97 -0.52 20.19
CA LYS A 8 -5.15 -0.45 18.98
C LYS A 8 -4.92 -1.81 18.33
N GLU A 9 -4.56 -2.83 19.11
CA GLU A 9 -4.39 -4.20 18.57
C GLU A 9 -5.69 -4.71 17.94
N ALA A 10 -6.83 -4.46 18.58
CA ALA A 10 -8.15 -4.78 18.01
C ALA A 10 -8.43 -4.01 16.70
N GLN A 11 -8.06 -2.72 16.64
CA GLN A 11 -8.17 -1.93 15.41
C GLN A 11 -7.25 -2.45 14.29
N MET A 12 -6.05 -2.91 14.61
CA MET A 12 -5.13 -3.54 13.64
C MET A 12 -5.69 -4.85 13.09
N ASP A 13 -6.31 -5.67 13.93
CA ASP A 13 -6.95 -6.94 13.54
C ASP A 13 -8.19 -6.70 12.67
N LEU A 14 -9.02 -5.71 13.02
CA LEU A 14 -10.15 -5.27 12.21
C LEU A 14 -9.68 -4.78 10.84
N LEU A 15 -8.67 -3.91 10.81
CA LEU A 15 -8.10 -3.39 9.57
C LEU A 15 -7.57 -4.52 8.68
N THR A 16 -6.90 -5.51 9.26
CA THR A 16 -6.42 -6.70 8.54
C THR A 16 -7.57 -7.50 7.94
N THR A 17 -8.68 -7.63 8.68
CA THR A 17 -9.89 -8.34 8.23
C THR A 17 -10.63 -7.59 7.13
N TYR A 18 -10.79 -6.28 7.28
CA TYR A 18 -11.48 -5.42 6.33
C TYR A 18 -10.72 -5.33 5.01
N LEU A 19 -9.39 -5.25 5.05
CA LEU A 19 -8.58 -5.18 3.84
C LEU A 19 -8.48 -6.51 3.08
N LYS A 20 -8.80 -7.64 3.71
CA LYS A 20 -8.58 -9.00 3.18
C LYS A 20 -9.19 -9.27 1.80
N THR A 21 -10.40 -8.79 1.53
CA THR A 21 -11.13 -9.05 0.28
C THR A 21 -11.68 -7.76 -0.31
N GLU A 22 -11.93 -7.74 -1.63
CA GLU A 22 -12.52 -6.57 -2.30
C GLU A 22 -13.91 -6.25 -1.77
N LYS A 23 -14.72 -7.28 -1.54
CA LYS A 23 -16.04 -7.15 -0.92
C LYS A 23 -15.95 -6.50 0.46
N ASN A 24 -15.03 -6.95 1.31
CA ASN A 24 -14.86 -6.37 2.65
C ASN A 24 -14.42 -4.90 2.56
N ARG A 25 -13.49 -4.56 1.66
CA ARG A 25 -13.03 -3.17 1.49
C ARG A 25 -14.14 -2.22 1.05
N GLN A 26 -15.05 -2.69 0.20
CA GLN A 26 -16.21 -1.90 -0.22
C GLN A 26 -17.24 -1.79 0.91
N GLN A 27 -17.48 -2.90 1.63
CA GLN A 27 -18.46 -2.94 2.70
C GLN A 27 -18.07 -2.08 3.91
N TYR A 28 -16.79 -2.05 4.26
CA TYR A 28 -16.26 -1.37 5.46
C TYR A 28 -15.45 -0.12 5.12
N TRP A 29 -15.75 0.53 3.99
CA TRP A 29 -14.95 1.65 3.50
C TRP A 29 -14.87 2.79 4.52
N ASP A 30 -16.01 3.16 5.10
CA ASP A 30 -16.11 4.27 6.04
C ASP A 30 -15.40 3.94 7.36
N GLU A 31 -15.57 2.71 7.87
CA GLU A 31 -14.90 2.24 9.10
C GLU A 31 -13.38 2.14 8.93
N ILE A 32 -12.90 1.78 7.73
CA ILE A 32 -11.46 1.82 7.43
C ILE A 32 -10.93 3.24 7.58
N TRP A 33 -11.63 4.25 7.04
CA TRP A 33 -11.22 5.66 7.15
C TRP A 33 -11.22 6.16 8.58
N GLU A 34 -12.22 5.78 9.37
CA GLU A 34 -12.26 6.08 10.80
C GLU A 34 -11.06 5.46 11.54
N ILE A 35 -10.75 4.18 11.29
CA ILE A 35 -9.64 3.48 11.94
C ILE A 35 -8.30 4.15 11.62
N ILE A 36 -8.03 4.47 10.34
CA ILE A 36 -6.73 5.02 9.93
C ILE A 36 -6.57 6.50 10.23
N GLY A 37 -7.67 7.25 10.37
CA GLY A 37 -7.65 8.66 10.74
C GLY A 37 -7.27 8.91 12.21
N ASN A 38 -7.35 7.87 13.05
CA ASN A 38 -7.11 7.96 14.49
C ASN A 38 -5.64 7.84 14.90
N ASP A 39 -4.78 7.22 14.08
CA ASP A 39 -3.40 6.91 14.47
C ASP A 39 -2.46 6.65 13.27
N GLU A 40 -1.23 7.18 13.34
CA GLU A 40 -0.21 7.06 12.27
C GLU A 40 0.29 5.62 12.04
N GLU A 41 0.34 4.78 13.07
CA GLU A 41 0.72 3.36 12.92
C GLU A 41 -0.38 2.57 12.20
N LEU A 42 -1.65 2.88 12.44
CA LEU A 42 -2.78 2.27 11.74
C LEU A 42 -2.80 2.67 10.27
N LEU A 43 -2.52 3.95 9.99
CA LEU A 43 -2.32 4.45 8.63
C LEU A 43 -1.16 3.73 7.93
N THR A 44 -0.04 3.55 8.63
CA THR A 44 1.12 2.79 8.11
C THR A 44 0.76 1.34 7.80
N LEU A 45 0.05 0.65 8.71
CA LEU A 45 -0.41 -0.72 8.50
C LEU A 45 -1.37 -0.82 7.29
N TYR A 46 -2.31 0.13 7.16
CA TYR A 46 -3.20 0.21 6.01
C TYR A 46 -2.41 0.27 4.70
N TYR A 47 -1.42 1.15 4.60
CA TYR A 47 -0.61 1.28 3.38
C TYR A 47 0.18 0.01 3.07
N GLN A 48 0.74 -0.66 4.09
CA GLN A 48 1.44 -1.92 3.89
C GLN A 48 0.51 -3.04 3.40
N LEU A 49 -0.66 -3.20 4.02
CA LEU A 49 -1.64 -4.24 3.67
C LEU A 49 -2.22 -4.01 2.28
N SER A 50 -2.64 -2.77 2.00
CA SER A 50 -3.09 -2.32 0.68
C SER A 50 -2.01 -2.53 -0.38
N GLY A 51 -0.78 -2.09 -0.12
CA GLY A 51 0.35 -2.26 -1.04
C GLY A 51 0.60 -3.73 -1.40
N LYS A 52 0.53 -4.65 -0.43
CA LYS A 52 0.68 -6.10 -0.66
C LYS A 52 -0.46 -6.69 -1.50
N LEU A 53 -1.68 -6.20 -1.34
CA LEU A 53 -2.84 -6.64 -2.12
C LEU A 53 -2.73 -6.17 -3.56
N TYR A 54 -2.42 -4.88 -3.74
CA TYR A 54 -2.30 -4.28 -5.07
C TYR A 54 -1.07 -4.79 -5.81
N SER A 55 0.05 -5.07 -5.14
CA SER A 55 1.27 -5.58 -5.80
C SER A 55 1.04 -6.89 -6.55
N LYS A 56 0.30 -7.84 -5.97
CA LYS A 56 -0.08 -9.09 -6.66
C LYS A 56 -0.94 -8.84 -7.90
N ARG A 57 -1.90 -7.92 -7.79
CA ARG A 57 -2.79 -7.54 -8.91
C ARG A 57 -1.98 -6.86 -10.02
N ILE A 58 -1.13 -5.91 -9.65
CA ILE A 58 -0.24 -5.15 -10.54
C ILE A 58 0.74 -6.09 -11.25
N GLN A 59 1.40 -6.99 -10.52
CA GLN A 59 2.32 -7.96 -11.10
C GLN A 59 1.62 -8.86 -12.12
N LYS A 60 0.39 -9.30 -11.83
CA LYS A 60 -0.44 -10.06 -12.79
C LYS A 60 -0.79 -9.21 -14.01
N SER A 61 -1.22 -7.96 -13.83
CA SER A 61 -1.55 -7.05 -14.92
C SER A 61 -0.34 -6.78 -15.83
N LEU A 62 0.83 -6.49 -15.27
CA LEU A 62 2.08 -6.28 -16.03
C LEU A 62 2.45 -7.52 -16.85
N LYS A 63 2.37 -8.71 -16.24
CA LYS A 63 2.62 -9.98 -16.94
C LYS A 63 1.63 -10.21 -18.09
N ASN A 64 0.35 -9.89 -17.90
CA ASN A 64 -0.68 -10.08 -18.93
C ASN A 64 -0.44 -9.21 -20.18
N ILE A 65 0.25 -8.08 -20.05
CA ILE A 65 0.63 -7.20 -21.16
C ILE A 65 2.08 -7.38 -21.61
N ASN A 66 2.72 -8.49 -21.24
CA ASN A 66 4.13 -8.82 -21.55
C ASN A 66 5.17 -7.80 -21.04
N ILE A 67 4.83 -6.98 -20.03
CA ILE A 67 5.79 -6.12 -19.34
C ILE A 67 6.38 -6.91 -18.16
N ASN A 68 7.69 -7.08 -18.15
CA ASN A 68 8.39 -7.88 -17.17
C ASN A 68 9.49 -7.07 -16.45
N PRO A 69 9.13 -6.12 -15.57
CA PRO A 69 10.11 -5.32 -14.89
C PRO A 69 10.73 -6.12 -13.74
N ALA A 70 12.00 -5.86 -13.44
CA ALA A 70 12.63 -6.39 -12.23
C ALA A 70 12.17 -5.63 -10.98
N TYR A 71 11.83 -4.34 -11.13
CA TYR A 71 11.36 -3.46 -10.07
C TYR A 71 10.16 -2.63 -10.50
N TYR A 72 9.21 -2.43 -9.59
CA TYR A 72 8.11 -1.50 -9.79
C TYR A 72 7.76 -0.80 -8.48
N ALA A 73 7.24 0.42 -8.58
CA ALA A 73 6.90 1.27 -7.45
C ALA A 73 5.40 1.56 -7.44
N VAL A 74 4.80 1.49 -6.26
CA VAL A 74 3.38 1.72 -6.05
C VAL A 74 3.19 2.79 -4.99
N TYR A 75 2.34 3.77 -5.29
CA TYR A 75 1.76 4.69 -4.32
C TYR A 75 0.30 4.28 -4.14
N GLU A 76 -0.08 3.86 -2.93
CA GLU A 76 -1.38 3.28 -2.62
C GLU A 76 -1.72 2.06 -3.51
N SER A 77 -2.50 2.27 -4.58
CA SER A 77 -2.94 1.27 -5.54
C SER A 77 -2.42 1.53 -6.96
N THR A 78 -1.67 2.61 -7.15
CA THR A 78 -1.26 3.12 -8.46
C THR A 78 0.23 2.90 -8.70
N VAL A 79 0.57 2.38 -9.88
CA VAL A 79 1.97 2.25 -10.30
C VAL A 79 2.52 3.63 -10.65
N VAL A 80 3.56 4.06 -9.92
CA VAL A 80 4.24 5.36 -10.14
C VAL A 80 5.59 5.19 -10.85
N GLY A 81 6.05 3.95 -11.06
CA GLY A 81 7.25 3.67 -11.84
C GLY A 81 7.52 2.19 -12.06
N VAL A 82 8.22 1.86 -13.14
CA VAL A 82 8.73 0.52 -13.45
C VAL A 82 10.15 0.63 -14.01
N ALA A 83 11.03 -0.33 -13.69
CA ALA A 83 12.37 -0.40 -14.25
C ALA A 83 13.01 -1.79 -14.14
N SER A 84 14.08 -2.00 -14.91
CA SER A 84 14.92 -3.21 -14.82
C SER A 84 15.98 -3.11 -13.73
N LYS A 85 16.33 -1.90 -13.28
CA LYS A 85 17.28 -1.65 -12.19
C LYS A 85 16.63 -0.80 -11.11
N LYS A 86 17.02 -1.02 -9.86
CA LYS A 86 16.46 -0.28 -8.72
C LYS A 86 16.81 1.21 -8.79
N ILE A 87 18.03 1.56 -9.18
CA ILE A 87 18.48 2.96 -9.22
C ILE A 87 17.69 3.78 -10.25
N ASP A 88 17.50 3.25 -11.45
CA ASP A 88 16.68 3.87 -12.50
C ASP A 88 15.23 4.10 -12.03
N LEU A 89 14.70 3.20 -11.20
CA LEU A 89 13.35 3.36 -10.63
C LEU A 89 13.33 4.48 -9.59
N GLU A 90 14.32 4.55 -8.71
CA GLU A 90 14.39 5.57 -7.66
C GLU A 90 14.51 6.98 -8.23
N GLU A 91 15.25 7.16 -9.33
CA GLU A 91 15.33 8.45 -10.03
C GLU A 91 13.97 8.86 -10.62
N ARG A 92 13.31 7.94 -11.36
CA ARG A 92 11.98 8.19 -11.95
C ARG A 92 10.92 8.53 -10.92
N ILE A 93 10.94 7.87 -9.75
CA ILE A 93 9.97 8.17 -8.68
C ILE A 93 10.16 9.62 -8.21
N LYS A 94 11.40 10.09 -8.04
CA LYS A 94 11.67 11.47 -7.57
C LYS A 94 11.27 12.55 -8.57
N GLU A 95 11.19 12.21 -9.85
CA GLU A 95 10.72 13.14 -10.90
C GLU A 95 9.20 13.37 -10.84
N VAL A 96 8.43 12.34 -10.46
CA VAL A 96 6.95 12.38 -10.56
C VAL A 96 6.24 12.44 -9.21
N VAL A 97 6.87 11.96 -8.14
CA VAL A 97 6.29 11.95 -6.79
C VAL A 97 6.87 13.09 -5.96
N PRO A 98 6.03 13.98 -5.40
CA PRO A 98 6.47 15.03 -4.47
C PRO A 98 7.28 14.48 -3.29
N SER A 99 8.27 15.24 -2.84
CA SER A 99 9.25 14.79 -1.84
C SER A 99 8.64 14.38 -0.49
N ASP A 100 7.60 15.08 -0.05
CA ASP A 100 6.81 14.80 1.16
C ASP A 100 5.99 13.50 1.07
N LYS A 101 5.72 13.04 -0.16
CA LYS A 101 4.93 11.84 -0.47
C LYS A 101 5.78 10.60 -0.75
N LEU A 102 7.10 10.75 -0.93
CA LEU A 102 8.02 9.63 -1.21
C LEU A 102 7.97 8.54 -0.14
N LYS A 103 7.71 8.89 1.12
CA LYS A 103 7.61 7.95 2.24
C LYS A 103 6.45 6.94 2.10
N TYR A 104 5.47 7.22 1.26
CA TYR A 104 4.33 6.34 1.00
C TYR A 104 4.53 5.45 -0.25
N VAL A 105 5.64 5.60 -0.97
CA VAL A 105 5.95 4.78 -2.15
C VAL A 105 6.62 3.48 -1.71
N TYR A 106 6.07 2.35 -2.16
CA TYR A 106 6.65 1.03 -1.94
C TYR A 106 7.27 0.49 -3.23
N ILE A 107 8.55 0.11 -3.15
CA ILE A 107 9.26 -0.56 -4.24
C ILE A 107 9.17 -2.06 -4.04
N PHE A 108 8.65 -2.74 -5.05
CA PHE A 108 8.58 -4.19 -5.12
C PHE A 108 9.65 -4.71 -6.07
N ARG A 109 10.33 -5.77 -5.64
CA ARG A 109 11.18 -6.58 -6.51
C ARG A 109 10.40 -7.81 -6.94
N LYS A 110 10.43 -8.12 -8.24
CA LYS A 110 9.86 -9.34 -8.78
C LYS A 110 10.63 -10.59 -8.32
#